data_AF-A0A9E3XT33-F1
#
_entry.id   AF-A0A9E3XT33-F1
#
_cell.length_a   1.000
_cell.length_b   1.000
_cell.length_c   1.000
_cell.angle_alpha   90.00
_cell.angle_beta   90.00
_cell.angle_gamma   90.00
#
_symmetry.space_group_name_H-M   'P 1'
#
loop_
_entity.id
_entity.type
_entity.pdbx_description
1 polymer ?
#
loop_
_entity_poly.entity_id
_entity_poly.type
_entity_poly.pdbx_seq_one_letter_code
_entity_poly.pdbx_strand_id
1 'polypeptide(L)' 'MGSSSATWEECMRLLAPRHHVVAVDLLGHGQSPVPEDPAEYTRDKALADIDDILAGVGEPAVLVGHSLGGYLSLA' A
#
# COMPACT_ATOMS: atom_id res chain seq x y z
N MET A 1 6.92 14.44 0.06
CA MET A 1 6.52 14.66 -1.35
C MET A 1 6.63 13.33 -2.07
N GLY A 2 5.49 12.80 -2.52
CA GLY A 2 5.28 11.47 -3.08
C GLY A 2 3.76 11.25 -3.23
N SER A 3 3.32 10.22 -3.93
CA SER A 3 1.89 9.86 -4.04
C SER A 3 1.38 9.27 -2.69
N SER A 4 0.07 9.10 -2.53
CA SER A 4 -0.56 8.46 -1.37
C SER A 4 -1.77 7.64 -1.83
N SER A 5 -2.40 6.95 -0.89
CA SER A 5 -3.68 6.24 -1.05
C SER A 5 -4.75 7.07 -1.77
N ALA A 6 -4.74 8.40 -1.61
CA ALA A 6 -5.64 9.32 -2.30
C ALA A 6 -5.60 9.22 -3.84
N THR A 7 -4.46 8.75 -4.41
CA THR A 7 -4.34 8.53 -5.85
C THR A 7 -5.29 7.44 -6.36
N TRP A 8 -5.74 6.55 -5.48
CA TRP A 8 -6.63 5.45 -5.80
C TRP A 8 -8.12 5.76 -5.58
N GLU A 9 -8.48 6.96 -5.10
CA GLU A 9 -9.87 7.31 -4.74
C GLU A 9 -10.90 6.97 -5.82
N GLU A 10 -10.61 7.33 -7.08
CA GLU A 10 -11.51 7.05 -8.19
C GLU A 10 -11.60 5.55 -8.50
N CYS A 11 -10.48 4.82 -8.44
CA CYS A 11 -10.47 3.37 -8.61
C CYS A 11 -11.28 2.69 -7.48
N MET A 12 -11.09 3.12 -6.24
CA MET A 12 -11.84 2.64 -5.09
C MET A 12 -13.33 2.88 -5.29
N ARG A 13 -13.73 4.10 -5.69
CA ARG A 13 -15.14 4.45 -5.96
C ARG A 13 -15.78 3.53 -7.00
N LEU A 14 -15.05 3.17 -8.06
CA LEU A 14 -15.55 2.31 -9.13
C LEU A 14 -15.57 0.82 -8.75
N LEU A 15 -14.68 0.37 -7.86
CA LEU A 15 -14.53 -1.04 -7.48
C LEU A 15 -15.33 -1.43 -6.23
N ALA A 16 -15.52 -0.50 -5.29
CA ALA A 16 -16.20 -0.70 -4.00
C ALA A 16 -17.61 -1.31 -4.09
N PRO A 17 -18.44 -1.10 -5.14
CA PRO A 17 -19.73 -1.76 -5.24
C PRO A 17 -19.67 -3.29 -5.34
N ARG A 18 -18.50 -3.86 -5.70
CA ARG A 18 -18.33 -5.30 -5.96
C ARG A 18 -17.14 -5.93 -5.24
N HIS A 19 -16.26 -5.12 -4.65
CA HIS A 19 -15.03 -5.59 -4.00
C HIS A 19 -14.82 -4.82 -2.71
N HIS A 20 -14.23 -5.48 -1.73
CA HIS A 20 -13.59 -4.79 -0.62
C HIS A 20 -12.27 -4.20 -1.13
N VAL A 21 -12.13 -2.87 -1.05
CA VAL A 21 -10.95 -2.17 -1.60
C VAL A 21 -10.25 -1.43 -0.48
N VAL A 22 -8.95 -1.72 -0.32
CA VAL A 22 -8.07 -1.07 0.63
C VAL A 22 -6.96 -0.37 -0.15
N ALA A 23 -6.74 0.91 0.10
CA ALA A 23 -5.59 1.65 -0.41
C ALA A 23 -4.63 1.93 0.75
N VAL A 24 -3.38 1.53 0.58
CA VAL A 24 -2.36 1.58 1.62
C VAL A 24 -1.44 2.78 1.39
N ASP A 25 -1.18 3.54 2.45
CA ASP A 25 -0.09 4.49 2.50
C ASP A 25 1.19 3.78 2.93
N LEU A 26 2.19 3.73 2.04
CA LEU A 26 3.52 3.19 2.40
C LEU A 26 4.18 4.10 3.44
N LEU A 27 5.12 3.56 4.24
CA LEU A 27 5.95 4.34 5.15
C LEU A 27 6.55 5.56 4.43
N GLY A 28 6.48 6.75 5.05
CA GLY A 28 6.89 8.02 4.46
C GLY A 28 5.85 8.70 3.56
N HIS A 29 4.65 8.12 3.37
CA HIS A 29 3.61 8.64 2.48
C HIS A 29 2.28 8.81 3.20
N GLY A 30 1.44 9.73 2.68
CA GLY A 30 0.07 9.93 3.13
C GLY A 30 -0.06 10.14 4.65
N GLN A 31 -0.80 9.26 5.32
CA GLN A 31 -1.00 9.26 6.77
C GLN A 31 -0.10 8.27 7.53
N SER A 32 0.73 7.50 6.82
CA SER A 32 1.71 6.63 7.46
C SER A 32 2.85 7.43 8.08
N PRO A 33 3.52 6.90 9.12
CA PRO A 33 4.64 7.58 9.76
C PRO A 33 5.74 7.98 8.78
N VAL A 34 6.45 9.05 9.10
CA VAL A 34 7.61 9.52 8.33
C VAL A 34 8.85 9.49 9.24
N PRO A 35 9.49 8.32 9.44
CA PRO A 35 10.70 8.24 10.25
C PRO A 35 11.82 9.14 9.74
N GLU A 36 12.59 9.70 10.67
CA GLU A 36 13.77 10.52 10.32
C GLU A 36 14.95 9.66 9.86
N ASP A 37 15.06 8.42 10.34
CA ASP A 37 16.14 7.50 9.99
C ASP A 37 15.92 6.93 8.58
N PRO A 38 16.80 7.22 7.61
CA PRO A 38 16.70 6.68 6.25
C PRO A 38 16.82 5.15 6.20
N ALA A 39 17.44 4.51 7.21
CA ALA A 39 17.56 3.05 7.29
C ALA A 39 16.22 2.35 7.55
N GLU A 40 15.17 3.09 7.91
CA GLU A 40 13.81 2.56 8.03
C GLU A 40 13.17 2.26 6.67
N TYR A 41 13.59 2.95 5.61
CA TYR A 41 12.99 2.83 4.28
C TYR A 41 13.67 1.71 3.46
N THR A 42 13.39 0.46 3.83
CA THR A 42 13.88 -0.72 3.10
C THR A 42 12.76 -1.46 2.40
N ARG A 43 13.11 -2.17 1.31
CA ARG A 43 12.15 -3.03 0.59
C ARG A 43 11.57 -4.10 1.52
N ASP A 44 12.41 -4.76 2.30
CA ASP A 44 11.97 -5.90 3.11
C ASP A 44 11.02 -5.46 4.23
N LYS A 45 11.22 -4.27 4.81
CA LYS A 45 10.24 -3.66 5.73
C LYS A 45 8.92 -3.34 5.04
N ALA A 46 8.97 -2.74 3.84
CA ALA A 46 7.76 -2.44 3.10
C ALA A 46 6.96 -3.71 2.72
N LEU A 47 7.65 -4.82 2.40
CA LEU A 47 7.00 -6.10 2.13
C LEU A 47 6.39 -6.70 3.40
N ALA A 48 7.09 -6.63 4.53
CA ALA A 48 6.56 -7.08 5.81
C ALA A 48 5.29 -6.29 6.21
N ASP A 49 5.27 -4.97 6.01
CA ASP A 49 4.08 -4.15 6.26
C ASP A 49 2.90 -4.56 5.36
N ILE A 50 3.16 -4.88 4.08
CA ILE A 50 2.14 -5.37 3.14
C ILE A 50 1.61 -6.73 3.59
N ASP A 51 2.49 -7.65 4.01
CA ASP A 51 2.10 -8.97 4.51
C ASP A 51 1.22 -8.87 5.76
N ASP A 52 1.57 -7.98 6.70
CA ASP A 52 0.78 -7.73 7.91
C ASP A 52 -0.61 -7.16 7.58
N ILE A 53 -0.70 -6.27 6.59
CA ILE A 53 -1.98 -5.73 6.10
C ILE A 53 -2.84 -6.83 5.47
N LEU A 54 -2.25 -7.68 4.62
CA LEU A 54 -2.94 -8.80 3.98
C LEU A 54 -3.42 -9.82 5.01
N ALA A 55 -2.62 -10.11 6.04
CA ALA A 55 -3.00 -10.96 7.15
C ALA A 55 -4.20 -10.37 7.92
N GLY A 56 -4.25 -9.05 8.09
CA GLY A 56 -5.37 -8.34 8.70
C GLY A 56 -6.66 -8.35 7.86
N VAL A 57 -6.54 -8.40 6.52
CA VAL A 57 -7.68 -8.54 5.60
C VAL A 57 -8.30 -9.94 5.71
N GLY A 58 -7.47 -10.99 5.87
CA GLY A 58 -7.92 -12.34 6.19
C GLY A 58 -8.57 -13.12 5.04
N GLU A 59 -8.48 -12.61 3.81
CA GLU A 59 -8.99 -13.25 2.59
C GLU A 59 -7.99 -13.06 1.43
N PRO A 60 -8.02 -13.92 0.39
CA PRO A 60 -7.18 -13.73 -0.79
C PRO A 60 -7.42 -12.37 -1.45
N ALA A 61 -6.35 -11.61 -1.69
CA ALA A 61 -6.42 -10.27 -2.27
C ALA A 61 -5.76 -10.20 -3.65
N VAL A 62 -6.24 -9.26 -4.47
CA VAL A 62 -5.54 -8.85 -5.70
C VAL A 62 -4.71 -7.62 -5.38
N LEU A 63 -3.38 -7.75 -5.49
CA LEU A 63 -2.47 -6.62 -5.34
C LEU A 63 -2.44 -5.78 -6.61
N VAL A 64 -2.56 -4.47 -6.45
CA VAL A 64 -2.48 -3.48 -7.53
C VAL A 64 -1.48 -2.41 -7.12
N GLY A 65 -0.48 -2.17 -7.97
CA GLY A 65 0.59 -1.23 -7.68
C GLY A 65 1.03 -0.42 -8.90
N HIS A 66 1.44 0.82 -8.66
CA HIS A 66 2.03 1.71 -9.66
C HIS A 66 3.42 2.16 -9.22
N SER A 67 4.38 2.25 -10.15
CA SER A 67 5.77 2.62 -9.87
C SER A 67 6.39 1.75 -8.75
N LEU A 68 6.84 2.34 -7.64
CA LEU A 68 7.36 1.58 -6.48
C LEU A 68 6.34 0.57 -5.95
N GLY A 69 5.05 0.94 -5.87
CA GLY A 69 4.00 0.00 -5.46
C GLY A 69 3.85 -1.17 -6.43
N GLY A 70 4.08 -0.92 -7.73
CA GLY A 70 4.08 -1.96 -8.75
C GLY A 70 5.27 -2.90 -8.61
N TYR A 71 6.46 -2.36 -8.31
CA TYR A 71 7.64 -3.16 -8.00
C TYR A 71 7.41 -4.06 -6.77
N LEU A 72 6.82 -3.53 -5.71
CA LEU A 72 6.51 -4.30 -4.49
C LEU A 72 5.43 -5.36 -4.72
N SER A 73 4.45 -5.10 -5.58
CA SER A 73 3.36 -6.05 -5.89
C SER A 73 3.80 -7.27 -6.72
N LEU A 74 5.04 -7.27 -7.23
CA LEU A 74 5.62 -8.38 -8.01
C LEU A 74 6.54 -9.29 -7.20
N ALA A 75 6.75 -8.98 -5.91
CA ALA A 75 7.67 -9.71 -5.03
C ALA A 75 7.12 -11.09 -4.60
#